data_AF-A0A6G3Z323-F1
#
_entry.id   AF-A0A6G3Z323-F1
#
_cell.length_a   1.000
_cell.length_b   1.000
_cell.length_c   1.000
_cell.angle_alpha   90.00
_cell.angle_beta   90.00
_cell.angle_gamma   90.00
#
_symmetry.space_group_name_H-M   'P 1'
#
loop_
_entity.id
_entity.type
_entity.pdbx_description
1 polymer ?
#
loop_
_entity_poly.entity_id
_entity_poly.type
_entity_poly.pdbx_seq_one_letter_code
_entity_poly.pdbx_strand_id
1 'polypeptide(L)' 'MGFVDEYCDLYQDLFPEVRSYETFRYLHVGMLSDIKRKTLPAIAGVVGSKDSQPLQYFLTESGYQAVERPSVVDHA' A
#
# COMPACT_ATOMS: atom_id res chain seq x y z
N MET A 1 3.55 -5.26 13.83
CA MET A 1 3.42 -5.40 12.36
C MET A 1 2.19 -6.21 11.93
N GLY A 2 1.23 -6.55 12.81
CA GLY A 2 0.08 -7.39 12.40
C GLY A 2 -1.02 -6.66 11.62
N PHE A 3 -1.40 -5.46 12.05
CA PHE A 3 -2.56 -4.75 11.48
C PHE A 3 -2.44 -4.43 9.98
N VAL A 4 -1.27 -3.97 9.53
CA VAL A 4 -1.07 -3.63 8.11
C VAL A 4 -1.09 -4.89 7.25
N ASP A 5 -0.57 -6.00 7.77
CA ASP A 5 -0.51 -7.28 7.06
C ASP A 5 -1.93 -7.85 6.90
N GLU A 6 -2.68 -7.92 8.00
CA GLU A 6 -4.09 -8.34 8.00
C GLU A 6 -4.95 -7.47 7.08
N TYR A 7 -4.75 -6.14 7.13
CA TYR A 7 -5.45 -5.24 6.23
C TYR A 7 -5.07 -5.50 4.77
N CYS A 8 -3.78 -5.62 4.46
CA CYS A 8 -3.32 -5.83 3.08
C CYS A 8 -3.77 -7.18 2.51
N ASP A 9 -3.81 -8.24 3.33
CA ASP A 9 -4.24 -9.57 2.90
C ASP A 9 -5.69 -9.56 2.34
N LEU A 10 -6.57 -8.69 2.86
CA LEU A 10 -7.93 -8.50 2.33
C LEU A 10 -7.97 -8.00 0.87
N TYR A 11 -6.86 -7.42 0.40
CA TYR A 11 -6.71 -6.86 -0.94
C TYR A 11 -5.76 -7.69 -1.81
N GLN A 12 -5.16 -8.78 -1.32
CA GLN A 12 -4.18 -9.57 -2.06
C GLN A 12 -4.69 -9.97 -3.46
N ASP A 13 -5.96 -10.41 -3.55
CA ASP A 13 -6.57 -10.86 -4.80
C ASP A 13 -6.76 -9.74 -5.85
N LEU A 14 -6.62 -8.47 -5.45
CA LEU A 14 -6.61 -7.37 -6.42
C LEU A 14 -5.32 -7.37 -7.24
N PHE A 15 -4.23 -7.94 -6.72
CA PHE A 15 -2.88 -7.85 -7.26
C PHE A 15 -2.50 -9.12 -8.04
N PRO A 16 -2.49 -9.11 -9.39
CA PRO A 16 -1.98 -10.25 -10.16
C PRO A 16 -0.44 -10.35 -10.04
N GLU A 17 0.24 -9.25 -9.71
CA GLU A 17 1.68 -9.20 -9.52
C GLU A 17 2.05 -9.07 -8.03
N VAL A 18 2.89 -10.00 -7.56
CA VAL A 18 3.42 -10.01 -6.19
C VAL A 18 4.13 -8.69 -5.85
N ARG A 19 4.89 -8.12 -6.80
CA ARG A 19 5.63 -6.86 -6.59
C ARG A 19 4.71 -5.70 -6.26
N SER A 20 3.57 -5.63 -6.94
CA SER A 20 2.59 -4.58 -6.69
C SER A 20 1.90 -4.74 -5.34
N TYR A 21 1.60 -5.97 -4.93
CA TYR A 21 1.10 -6.27 -3.60
C TYR A 21 2.09 -5.85 -2.49
N GLU A 22 3.37 -6.20 -2.64
CA GLU A 22 4.41 -5.79 -1.70
C GLU A 22 4.55 -4.27 -1.63
N THR A 23 4.48 -3.60 -2.79
CA THR A 23 4.58 -2.14 -2.88
C THR A 23 3.37 -1.46 -2.23
N PHE A 24 2.16 -2.03 -2.36
CA PHE A 24 0.96 -1.58 -1.66
C PHE A 24 1.11 -1.64 -0.14
N ARG A 25 1.67 -2.75 0.38
CA ARG A 25 1.94 -2.91 1.82
C ARG A 25 2.98 -1.89 2.31
N TYR A 26 4.08 -1.72 1.56
CA TYR A 26 5.10 -0.73 1.89
C TYR A 26 4.57 0.70 1.89
N LEU A 27 3.68 1.04 0.95
CA LEU A 27 3.00 2.32 0.94
C LEU A 27 2.22 2.54 2.25
N HIS A 28 1.44 1.54 2.71
CA HIS A 28 0.68 1.64 3.96
C HIS A 28 1.57 1.79 5.19
N VAL A 29 2.66 1.00 5.29
CA VAL A 29 3.64 1.14 6.38
C VAL A 29 4.23 2.56 6.40
N GLY A 30 4.64 3.08 5.24
CA GLY A 30 5.15 4.44 5.12
C GLY A 30 4.12 5.50 5.48
N MET A 31 2.86 5.32 5.08
CA MET A 31 1.75 6.23 5.39
C MET A 31 1.41 6.23 6.88
N LEU A 32 1.57 5.11 7.59
CA LEU A 32 1.30 5.01 9.03
C LEU A 32 2.50 5.34 9.93
N SER A 33 3.70 5.41 9.37
CA SER A 33 4.92 5.73 10.15
C SER A 33 4.90 7.16 10.74
N ASP A 34 5.67 7.42 11.79
CA ASP A 34 5.75 8.78 12.35
C ASP A 34 6.82 9.64 11.63
N ILE A 35 6.61 9.87 10.33
CA ILE A 35 7.47 10.77 9.53
C ILE A 35 6.76 12.08 9.21
N LYS A 36 7.48 13.18 9.39
CA LYS A 36 6.96 14.55 9.21
C LYS A 36 6.41 14.84 7.81
N ARG A 37 6.99 14.23 6.76
CA ARG A 37 6.57 14.41 5.37
C ARG A 37 6.43 13.06 4.68
N LYS A 38 5.26 12.83 4.07
CA LYS A 38 4.87 11.57 3.43
C LYS A 38 5.18 11.56 1.94
N THR A 39 6.40 11.97 1.57
CA THR A 39 6.84 11.88 0.16
C THR A 39 7.24 10.44 -0.15
N LEU A 40 7.14 10.02 -1.42
CA LEU A 40 7.52 8.65 -1.83
C LEU A 40 8.97 8.30 -1.45
N PRO A 41 9.97 9.20 -1.60
CA PRO A 41 11.32 8.92 -1.10
C PRO A 41 11.40 8.76 0.42
N ALA A 42 10.62 9.53 1.18
CA ALA A 42 10.61 9.42 2.63
C ALA A 42 9.94 8.10 3.09
N ILE A 43 8.86 7.71 2.41
CA ILE A 43 8.20 6.41 2.62
C ILE A 43 9.14 5.26 2.26
N ALA A 44 9.82 5.33 1.11
CA ALA A 44 10.83 4.34 0.71
C ALA A 44 11.90 4.17 1.79
N GLY A 45 12.41 5.28 2.32
CA GLY A 45 13.40 5.26 3.41
C GLY A 45 12.90 4.55 4.68
N VAL A 46 11.63 4.72 5.05
CA VAL A 46 11.03 4.04 6.22
C VAL A 46 10.98 2.52 6.02
N VAL A 47 10.67 2.06 4.81
CA VAL A 47 10.59 0.63 4.50
C VAL A 47 11.95 0.01 4.12
N GLY A 48 13.04 0.75 4.32
CA GLY A 48 14.40 0.27 4.04
C GLY A 48 14.77 0.28 2.55
N SER A 49 13.96 0.89 1.68
CA SER A 49 14.26 1.08 0.27
C SER A 49 15.00 2.39 0.02
N LYS A 50 16.00 2.36 -0.85
CA LYS A 50 16.68 3.57 -1.34
C LYS A 50 16.03 4.15 -2.59
N ASP A 51 15.12 3.39 -3.21
CA ASP A 51 14.46 3.75 -4.45
C ASP A 51 12.95 3.89 -4.24
N SER A 52 12.41 5.00 -4.72
CA SER A 52 10.97 5.29 -4.72
C SER A 52 10.29 4.96 -6.04
N GLN A 53 11.02 4.54 -7.08
CA GLN A 53 10.44 4.17 -8.38
C GLN A 53 9.32 3.13 -8.26
N PRO A 54 9.45 2.05 -7.45
CA PRO A 54 8.36 1.09 -7.29
C PRO A 54 7.07 1.75 -6.76
N LEU A 55 7.18 2.64 -5.78
CA LEU A 55 6.04 3.37 -5.23
C LEU A 55 5.44 4.35 -6.25
N GLN A 56 6.29 4.97 -7.08
CA GLN A 56 5.85 5.89 -8.13
C GLN A 56 5.09 5.13 -9.22
N TYR A 57 5.70 4.08 -9.76
CA TYR A 57 5.08 3.15 -10.70
C TYR A 57 3.78 2.57 -10.16
N PHE A 58 3.76 2.22 -8.86
CA PHE A 58 2.56 1.71 -8.21
C PHE A 58 1.39 2.71 -8.24
N LEU A 59 1.67 4.01 -8.09
CA LEU A 59 0.62 5.03 -8.09
C LEU A 59 0.17 5.44 -9.50
N THR A 60 1.03 5.27 -10.51
CA THR A 60 0.77 5.76 -11.87
C THR A 60 0.36 4.66 -12.85
N GLU A 61 0.91 3.45 -12.71
CA GLU A 61 0.89 2.40 -13.74
C GLU A 61 0.45 1.02 -13.23
N SER A 62 0.07 0.90 -11.95
CA SER A 62 -0.14 -0.41 -11.31
C SER A 62 -1.29 -1.25 -11.83
N GLY A 63 -2.15 -0.70 -12.69
CA GLY A 63 -3.28 -1.41 -13.27
C GLY A 63 -4.40 -1.76 -12.28
N TYR A 64 -4.28 -1.40 -10.99
CA TYR A 64 -5.34 -1.61 -10.01
C TYR A 64 -6.46 -0.61 -10.24
N GLN A 65 -7.66 -1.15 -10.43
CA GLN A 65 -8.88 -0.38 -10.33
C GLN A 65 -9.27 -0.36 -8.85
N ALA A 66 -9.48 0.83 -8.30
CA ALA A 66 -10.15 0.98 -7.02
C ALA A 66 -11.59 0.49 -7.21
N VAL A 67 -11.80 -0.82 -7.02
CA VAL A 67 -13.15 -1.38 -6.99
C VAL A 67 -13.76 -0.86 -5.69
N GLU A 68 -14.76 0.02 -5.79
CA GLU A 68 -15.61 0.36 -4.64
C GLU A 68 -16.18 -0.95 -4.12
N ARG A 69 -15.64 -1.44 -3.00
CA ARG A 69 -16.27 -2.52 -2.26
C ARG A 69 -17.47 -1.91 -1.54
N PRO A 70 -18.66 -2.53 -1.60
CA PRO A 70 -19.80 -2.07 -0.82
C PRO A 70 -19.37 -1.90 0.63
N SER A 71 -19.63 -0.73 1.20
CA SER A 71 -19.32 -0.46 2.60
C SER A 71 -20.05 -1.50 3.45
N VAL A 72 -19.32 -2.24 4.27
CA VAL A 72 -19.92 -3.09 5.31
C VAL A 72 -20.42 -2.16 6.41
N VAL A 73 -21.52 -1.46 6.16
CA VAL A 73 -22.37 -0.83 7.17
C VAL A 73 -23.71 -1.50 7.03
N ASP A 74 -23.85 -2.64 7.70
CA ASP A 74 -25.11 -3.08 8.30
C ASP A 74 -24.80 -4.23 9.25
N HIS A 75 -24.20 -3.87 10.39
CA HIS A 75 -24.33 -4.61 11.63
C HIS A 75 -24.85 -3.64 12.70
N ALA A 76 -26.18 -3.59 12.86
CA ALA A 76 -26.88 -3.41 14.13
C ALA A 76 -28.36 -3.78 13.94
#